data_AF-A0A970RYY4-F1
#
_entry.id   AF-A0A970RYY4-F1
#
_cell.length_a   1.000
_cell.length_b   1.000
_cell.length_c   1.000
_cell.angle_alpha   90.00
_cell.angle_beta   90.00
_cell.angle_gamma   90.00
#
_symmetry.space_group_name_H-M   'P 1'
#
loop_
_entity.id
_entity.type
_entity.pdbx_description
1 polymer ?
#
loop_
_entity_poly.entity_id
_entity_poly.type
_entity_poly.pdbx_seq_one_letter_code
_entity_poly.pdbx_strand_id
1 'polypeptide(L)'
;ILSVAFIAILAIFFFSYYFMRESDLFADALVLFFPEDKEQNVRNAIHSISILLKRYFIGVLLQITGIIILNTAGLSIVGLQFNHAVTIALISGVLNVIPYVGPFLGTLIGMLVGVAVSMPMDVATEMIPLLIYIFIAMEITQLIDNVVFQPQIFSRSVKSHPLEIFIVILLAATIGGVVGMLIAIPAYTVIRVIAKEFFNQNKLVQKITEGL
;
A
#
# COMPACT_ATOMS: atom_id res chain seq x y z
N ILE A 1 -28.73 -1.05 -10.25
CA ILE A 1 -27.31 -1.31 -9.91
C ILE A 1 -26.37 -0.39 -10.67
N LEU A 2 -26.38 -0.38 -12.02
CA LEU A 2 -25.55 0.56 -12.82
C LEU A 2 -25.80 2.04 -12.49
N SER A 3 -27.06 2.45 -12.29
CA SER A 3 -27.41 3.83 -11.92
C SER A 3 -26.86 4.24 -10.54
N VAL A 4 -26.88 3.34 -9.57
CA VAL A 4 -26.37 3.59 -8.21
C VAL A 4 -24.84 3.65 -8.20
N ALA A 5 -24.18 2.74 -8.90
CA ALA A 5 -22.72 2.78 -9.05
C ALA A 5 -22.26 4.06 -9.75
N PHE A 6 -22.97 4.47 -10.81
CA PHE A 6 -22.70 5.72 -11.52
C PHE A 6 -22.88 6.94 -10.61
N ILE A 7 -23.99 7.02 -9.85
CA ILE A 7 -24.23 8.09 -8.88
C ILE A 7 -23.15 8.09 -7.80
N ALA A 8 -22.75 6.93 -7.28
CA ALA A 8 -21.72 6.82 -6.26
C ALA A 8 -20.35 7.31 -6.78
N ILE A 9 -19.95 6.90 -7.98
CA ILE A 9 -18.70 7.37 -8.60
C ILE A 9 -18.74 8.88 -8.80
N LEU A 10 -19.85 9.41 -9.31
CA LEU A 10 -20.02 10.84 -9.54
C LEU A 10 -20.00 11.63 -8.23
N ALA A 11 -20.64 11.11 -7.18
CA ALA A 11 -20.62 11.70 -5.85
C ALA A 11 -19.21 11.67 -5.24
N ILE A 12 -18.50 10.54 -5.31
CA ILE A 12 -17.12 10.42 -4.83
C ILE A 12 -16.23 11.43 -5.56
N PHE A 13 -16.35 11.53 -6.88
CA PHE A 13 -15.57 12.48 -7.68
C PHE A 13 -15.90 13.93 -7.32
N PHE A 14 -17.18 14.26 -7.20
CA PHE A 14 -17.65 15.60 -6.83
C PHE A 14 -17.15 16.01 -5.43
N PHE A 15 -17.38 15.18 -4.41
CA PHE A 15 -16.93 15.45 -3.04
C PHE A 15 -15.40 15.51 -2.97
N SER A 16 -14.70 14.61 -3.66
CA SER A 16 -13.23 14.62 -3.69
C SER A 16 -12.70 15.90 -4.34
N TYR A 17 -13.30 16.37 -5.43
CA TYR A 17 -12.94 17.63 -6.07
C TYR A 17 -13.13 18.83 -5.12
N TYR A 18 -14.28 18.93 -4.45
CA TYR A 18 -14.54 20.03 -3.51
C TYR A 18 -13.61 19.98 -2.30
N PHE A 19 -13.40 18.80 -1.72
CA PHE A 19 -12.45 18.62 -0.61
C PHE A 19 -11.00 18.93 -1.01
N MET A 20 -10.62 18.67 -2.26
CA MET A 20 -9.30 19.05 -2.77
C MET A 20 -9.19 20.55 -3.06
N ARG A 21 -10.28 21.20 -3.51
CA ARG A 21 -10.30 22.62 -3.85
C ARG A 21 -10.36 23.51 -2.61
N GLU A 22 -11.14 23.10 -1.62
CA GLU A 22 -11.40 23.84 -0.38
C GLU A 22 -10.77 23.08 0.79
N SER A 23 -9.44 23.06 0.82
CA SER A 23 -8.66 22.26 1.78
C SER A 23 -8.98 22.57 3.25
N ASP A 24 -9.41 23.79 3.53
CA ASP A 24 -9.70 24.26 4.88
C ASP A 24 -11.15 24.01 5.29
N LEU A 25 -12.09 23.84 4.36
CA LEU A 25 -13.51 23.68 4.66
C LEU A 25 -13.78 22.42 5.51
N PHE A 26 -13.09 21.32 5.20
CA PHE A 26 -13.18 20.09 5.99
C PHE A 26 -12.58 20.26 7.39
N ALA A 27 -11.45 20.98 7.49
CA ALA A 27 -10.80 21.23 8.77
C ALA A 27 -11.64 22.13 9.66
N ASP A 28 -12.17 23.22 9.10
CA ASP A 28 -13.05 24.16 9.79
C ASP A 28 -14.33 23.48 10.26
N ALA A 29 -14.97 22.66 9.41
CA ALA A 29 -16.15 21.91 9.78
C ALA A 29 -15.90 20.92 10.93
N LEU A 30 -14.74 20.24 10.94
CA LEU A 30 -14.38 19.32 12.02
C LEU A 30 -14.09 20.04 13.33
N VAL A 31 -13.45 21.21 13.28
CA VAL A 31 -13.11 22.00 14.48
C VAL A 31 -14.37 22.39 15.26
N LEU A 32 -15.49 22.67 14.59
CA LEU A 32 -16.76 23.03 15.22
C LEU A 32 -17.35 21.95 16.15
N PHE A 33 -16.88 20.70 16.06
CA PHE A 33 -17.33 19.61 16.95
C PHE A 33 -16.50 19.53 18.24
N PHE A 34 -15.47 20.36 18.41
CA PHE A 34 -14.57 20.31 19.55
C PHE A 34 -14.60 21.63 20.35
N PRO A 35 -14.25 21.60 21.65
CA PRO A 35 -14.08 22.81 22.45
C PRO A 35 -12.98 23.73 21.92
N GLU A 36 -13.11 25.04 22.19
CA GLU A 36 -12.15 26.08 21.76
C GLU A 36 -10.70 25.78 22.19
N ASP A 37 -10.49 25.16 23.35
CA ASP A 37 -9.15 24.82 23.85
C ASP A 37 -8.46 23.68 23.07
N LYS A 38 -9.21 22.97 22.21
CA LYS A 38 -8.72 21.85 21.39
C LYS A 38 -8.63 22.15 19.90
N GLU A 39 -9.09 23.31 19.43
CA GLU A 39 -9.12 23.61 17.99
C GLU A 39 -7.73 23.50 17.35
N GLN A 40 -6.69 23.99 18.03
CA GLN A 40 -5.33 23.90 17.51
C GLN A 40 -4.85 22.45 17.39
N ASN A 41 -5.19 21.58 18.34
CA ASN A 41 -4.88 20.15 18.29
C ASN A 41 -5.58 19.47 17.11
N VAL A 42 -6.86 19.80 16.86
CA VAL A 42 -7.63 19.29 15.71
C VAL A 42 -6.98 19.73 14.39
N ARG A 43 -6.68 21.03 14.24
CA ARG A 43 -6.04 21.56 13.02
C ARG A 43 -4.69 20.92 12.76
N ASN A 44 -3.85 20.79 13.79
CA ASN A 44 -2.56 20.12 13.70
C ASN A 44 -2.71 18.64 13.31
N ALA A 45 -3.70 17.94 13.88
CA ALA A 45 -3.95 16.54 13.57
C ALA A 45 -4.35 16.36 12.11
N ILE A 46 -5.32 17.14 11.62
CA ILE A 46 -5.79 17.08 10.23
C ILE A 46 -4.65 17.38 9.25
N HIS A 47 -3.87 18.43 9.52
CA HIS A 47 -2.72 18.79 8.69
C HIS A 47 -1.68 17.67 8.64
N SER A 48 -1.30 17.12 9.80
CA SER A 48 -0.32 16.03 9.90
C SER A 48 -0.80 14.75 9.22
N ILE A 49 -2.07 14.37 9.44
CA ILE A 49 -2.71 13.23 8.76
C ILE A 49 -2.65 13.40 7.24
N SER A 50 -3.04 14.57 6.74
CA SER A 50 -3.04 14.88 5.30
C SER A 50 -1.65 14.71 4.68
N ILE A 51 -0.61 15.25 5.33
CA ILE A 51 0.78 15.12 4.85
C ILE A 51 1.24 13.66 4.83
N LEU A 52 1.00 12.91 5.91
CA LEU A 52 1.49 11.53 6.03
C LEU A 52 0.75 10.59 5.07
N LEU A 53 -0.57 10.71 4.96
CA LEU A 53 -1.37 9.93 4.02
C LEU A 53 -1.01 10.26 2.57
N LYS A 54 -0.81 11.54 2.22
CA LYS A 54 -0.36 11.93 0.88
C LYS A 54 0.96 11.27 0.53
N ARG A 55 1.95 11.32 1.43
CA ARG A 55 3.25 10.66 1.22
C ARG A 55 3.10 9.15 1.08
N TYR A 56 2.27 8.53 1.91
CA TYR A 56 2.00 7.09 1.86
C TYR A 56 1.41 6.67 0.51
N PHE A 57 0.34 7.32 0.05
CA PHE A 57 -0.29 6.96 -1.23
C PHE A 57 0.63 7.22 -2.44
N ILE A 58 1.40 8.31 -2.43
CA ILE A 58 2.43 8.54 -3.47
C ILE A 58 3.47 7.43 -3.44
N GLY A 59 3.94 7.04 -2.25
CA GLY A 59 4.91 5.95 -2.09
C GLY A 59 4.37 4.62 -2.62
N VAL A 60 3.13 4.27 -2.29
CA VAL A 60 2.45 3.07 -2.79
C VAL A 60 2.31 3.11 -4.32
N LEU A 61 1.93 4.24 -4.91
CA LEU A 61 1.84 4.36 -6.38
C LEU A 61 3.21 4.16 -7.06
N LEU A 62 4.27 4.74 -6.49
CA LEU A 62 5.64 4.55 -6.98
C LEU A 62 6.10 3.11 -6.83
N GLN A 63 5.77 2.44 -5.72
CA GLN A 63 6.08 1.04 -5.48
C GLN A 63 5.38 0.13 -6.49
N ILE A 64 4.06 0.27 -6.69
CA ILE A 64 3.30 -0.52 -7.68
C ILE A 64 3.92 -0.35 -9.07
N THR A 65 4.17 0.91 -9.47
CA THR A 65 4.76 1.22 -10.78
C THR A 65 6.15 0.61 -10.92
N GLY A 66 6.99 0.72 -9.89
CA GLY A 66 8.32 0.14 -9.84
C GLY A 66 8.30 -1.39 -9.97
N ILE A 67 7.41 -2.05 -9.23
CA ILE A 67 7.23 -3.51 -9.29
C ILE A 67 6.76 -3.96 -10.66
N ILE A 68 5.81 -3.25 -11.28
CA ILE A 68 5.35 -3.57 -12.65
C ILE A 68 6.53 -3.50 -13.63
N ILE A 69 7.34 -2.44 -13.55
CA ILE A 69 8.49 -2.26 -14.44
C ILE A 69 9.54 -3.36 -14.20
N LEU A 70 9.92 -3.59 -12.95
CA LEU A 70 10.94 -4.57 -12.57
C LEU A 70 10.53 -6.00 -12.94
N ASN A 71 9.30 -6.40 -12.61
CA ASN A 71 8.80 -7.73 -12.97
C ASN A 71 8.63 -7.88 -14.49
N THR A 72 8.13 -6.87 -15.20
CA THR A 72 8.04 -6.94 -16.66
C THR A 72 9.43 -7.14 -17.28
N ALA A 73 10.42 -6.36 -16.85
CA ALA A 73 11.79 -6.46 -17.34
C ALA A 73 12.42 -7.81 -16.98
N GLY A 74 12.38 -8.20 -15.70
CA GLY A 74 12.97 -9.45 -15.21
C GLY A 74 12.36 -10.67 -15.87
N LEU A 75 11.03 -10.73 -15.97
CA LEU A 75 10.33 -11.86 -16.62
C LEU A 75 10.59 -11.92 -18.13
N SER A 76 10.72 -10.77 -18.80
CA SER A 76 11.07 -10.74 -20.23
C SER A 76 12.51 -11.21 -20.47
N ILE A 77 13.45 -10.85 -19.59
CA ILE A 77 14.86 -11.26 -19.66
C ILE A 77 15.00 -12.78 -19.54
N VAL A 78 14.21 -13.42 -18.70
CA VAL A 78 14.28 -14.87 -18.47
C VAL A 78 13.59 -15.71 -19.55
N GLY A 79 13.10 -15.07 -20.62
CA GLY A 79 12.55 -15.74 -21.81
C GLY A 79 11.03 -15.83 -21.84
N LEU A 80 10.31 -15.21 -20.89
CA LEU A 80 8.86 -15.11 -20.96
C LEU A 80 8.44 -14.11 -22.05
N GLN A 81 7.42 -14.43 -22.84
CA GLN A 81 6.89 -13.48 -23.82
C GLN A 81 6.41 -12.20 -23.13
N PHE A 82 6.63 -11.05 -23.77
CA PHE A 82 6.39 -9.73 -23.18
C PHE A 82 4.93 -9.54 -22.70
N ASN A 83 3.95 -10.05 -23.44
CA ASN A 83 2.54 -10.04 -23.05
C ASN A 83 2.27 -10.78 -21.74
N HIS A 84 2.88 -11.95 -21.54
CA HIS A 84 2.78 -12.73 -20.30
C HIS A 84 3.51 -12.05 -19.15
N ALA A 85 4.71 -11.51 -19.40
CA ALA A 85 5.49 -10.76 -18.42
C ALA A 85 4.70 -9.54 -17.89
N VAL A 86 4.15 -8.71 -18.79
CA VAL A 86 3.32 -7.56 -18.42
C VAL A 86 2.08 -7.99 -17.64
N THR A 87 1.41 -9.08 -18.04
CA THR A 87 0.21 -9.57 -17.36
C THR A 87 0.52 -9.99 -15.92
N ILE A 88 1.57 -10.79 -15.71
CA ILE A 88 2.01 -11.20 -14.37
C ILE A 88 2.41 -9.97 -13.55
N ALA A 89 3.19 -9.07 -14.14
CA ALA A 89 3.69 -7.87 -13.48
C ALA A 89 2.55 -6.92 -13.05
N LEU A 90 1.52 -6.73 -13.88
CA LEU A 90 0.34 -5.94 -13.55
C LEU A 90 -0.44 -6.55 -12.37
N ILE A 91 -0.70 -7.85 -12.41
CA ILE A 91 -1.41 -8.54 -11.33
C ILE A 91 -0.61 -8.47 -10.04
N SER A 92 0.68 -8.82 -10.09
CA SER A 92 1.58 -8.78 -8.93
C SER A 92 1.72 -7.36 -8.36
N GLY A 93 1.88 -6.35 -9.21
CA GLY A 93 1.97 -4.94 -8.79
C GLY A 93 0.71 -4.46 -8.08
N VAL A 94 -0.49 -4.77 -8.62
CA VAL A 94 -1.76 -4.42 -7.98
C VAL A 94 -1.95 -5.16 -6.65
N LEU A 95 -1.62 -6.46 -6.60
CA LEU A 95 -1.70 -7.23 -5.36
C LEU A 95 -0.75 -6.70 -4.29
N ASN A 96 0.39 -6.11 -4.68
CA ASN A 96 1.39 -5.57 -3.75
C ASN A 96 0.88 -4.40 -2.89
N VAL A 97 -0.30 -3.86 -3.19
CA VAL A 97 -0.99 -2.91 -2.29
C VAL A 97 -1.33 -3.57 -0.94
N ILE A 98 -1.56 -4.89 -0.92
CA ILE A 98 -1.79 -5.65 0.31
C ILE A 98 -0.42 -5.99 0.92
N PRO A 99 -0.02 -5.38 2.05
CA PRO A 99 1.31 -5.58 2.60
C PRO A 99 1.57 -7.05 2.97
N TYR A 100 2.76 -7.56 2.67
CA TYR A 100 3.25 -8.93 2.90
C TYR A 100 2.50 -10.05 2.16
N VAL A 101 1.18 -9.94 2.00
CA VAL A 101 0.35 -10.93 1.30
C VAL A 101 0.42 -10.74 -0.21
N GLY A 102 0.42 -9.50 -0.68
CA GLY A 102 0.54 -9.11 -2.08
C GLY A 102 1.75 -9.71 -2.79
N PRO A 103 2.97 -9.53 -2.26
CA PRO A 103 4.18 -10.22 -2.70
C PRO A 103 4.00 -11.71 -2.95
N PHE A 104 3.53 -12.41 -1.93
CA PHE A 104 3.37 -13.86 -1.94
C PHE A 104 2.36 -14.30 -3.00
N LEU A 105 1.20 -13.65 -3.06
CA LEU A 105 0.18 -13.96 -4.07
C LEU A 105 0.66 -13.61 -5.48
N GLY A 106 1.42 -12.53 -5.63
CA GLY A 106 2.03 -12.13 -6.89
C GLY A 106 2.97 -13.22 -7.42
N THR A 107 3.91 -13.68 -6.61
CA THR A 107 4.83 -14.77 -6.97
C THR A 107 4.07 -16.07 -7.24
N LEU A 108 3.08 -16.43 -6.40
CA LEU A 108 2.27 -17.62 -6.61
C LEU A 108 1.55 -17.58 -7.97
N ILE A 109 0.89 -16.47 -8.30
CA ILE A 109 0.21 -16.31 -9.59
C ILE A 109 1.21 -16.31 -10.75
N GLY A 110 2.36 -15.64 -10.60
CA GLY A 110 3.42 -15.64 -11.59
C GLY A 110 3.92 -17.05 -11.90
N MET A 111 4.11 -17.88 -10.88
CA MET A 111 4.50 -19.29 -11.03
C MET A 111 3.41 -20.13 -11.68
N LEU A 112 2.14 -19.95 -11.30
CA LEU A 112 1.02 -20.66 -11.92
C LEU A 112 0.87 -20.32 -13.40
N VAL A 113 1.00 -19.04 -13.76
CA VAL A 113 1.01 -18.61 -15.16
C VAL A 113 2.24 -19.17 -15.87
N GLY A 114 3.41 -19.13 -15.24
CA GLY A 114 4.65 -19.73 -15.75
C GLY A 114 4.46 -21.21 -16.12
N VAL A 115 3.84 -21.99 -15.24
CA VAL A 115 3.49 -23.40 -15.49
C VAL A 115 2.53 -23.51 -16.68
N ALA A 116 1.46 -22.71 -16.70
CA ALA A 116 0.46 -22.78 -17.75
C ALA A 116 1.02 -22.49 -19.15
N VAL A 117 1.93 -21.51 -19.27
CA VAL A 117 2.53 -21.14 -20.57
C VAL A 117 3.64 -22.10 -21.02
N SER A 118 4.24 -22.84 -20.08
CA SER A 118 5.32 -23.80 -20.36
C SER A 118 4.85 -25.25 -20.48
N MET A 119 3.55 -25.52 -20.35
CA MET A 119 2.96 -26.86 -20.55
C MET A 119 3.38 -27.59 -21.84
N PRO A 120 3.58 -26.91 -22.99
CA PRO A 120 4.02 -27.59 -24.22
C PRO A 120 5.52 -27.95 -24.23
N MET A 121 6.31 -27.44 -23.28
CA MET A 121 7.78 -27.55 -23.25
C MET A 121 8.22 -28.85 -22.56
N ASP A 122 9.46 -29.29 -22.81
CA ASP A 122 10.01 -30.42 -22.08
C ASP A 122 10.16 -30.09 -20.59
N VAL A 123 9.70 -31.00 -19.73
CA VAL A 123 9.65 -30.78 -18.28
C VAL A 123 11.05 -30.55 -17.69
N ALA A 124 12.01 -31.40 -18.05
CA ALA A 124 13.31 -31.45 -17.39
C ALA A 124 14.27 -30.41 -17.96
N THR A 125 14.28 -30.22 -19.28
CA THR A 125 15.27 -29.37 -19.95
C THR A 125 14.82 -27.93 -20.13
N GLU A 126 13.51 -27.65 -20.10
CA GLU A 126 12.98 -26.33 -20.44
C GLU A 126 12.05 -25.74 -19.37
N MET A 127 11.00 -26.46 -18.98
CA MET A 127 9.99 -25.95 -18.03
C MET A 127 10.58 -25.67 -16.65
N ILE A 128 11.28 -26.65 -16.04
CA ILE A 128 11.86 -26.47 -14.70
C ILE A 128 12.86 -25.30 -14.66
N PRO A 129 13.83 -25.19 -15.60
CA PRO A 129 14.73 -24.03 -15.66
C PRO A 129 13.99 -22.70 -15.80
N LEU A 130 12.97 -22.61 -16.67
CA LEU A 130 12.19 -21.38 -16.82
C LEU A 130 11.47 -20.99 -15.53
N LEU A 131 10.85 -21.94 -14.84
CA LEU A 131 10.16 -21.69 -13.56
C LEU A 131 11.14 -21.21 -12.48
N ILE A 132 12.35 -21.77 -12.42
CA ILE A 132 13.40 -21.31 -11.52
C ILE A 132 13.79 -19.86 -11.85
N TYR A 133 13.95 -19.52 -13.14
CA TYR A 133 14.29 -18.16 -13.54
C TYR A 133 13.17 -17.16 -13.29
N ILE A 134 11.90 -17.54 -13.50
CA ILE A 134 10.73 -16.73 -13.12
C ILE A 134 10.76 -16.45 -11.62
N PHE A 135 10.93 -17.48 -10.80
CA PHE A 135 11.00 -17.34 -9.34
C PHE A 135 12.13 -16.39 -8.93
N ILE A 136 13.34 -16.59 -9.45
CA ILE A 136 14.50 -15.73 -9.16
C ILE A 136 14.23 -14.29 -9.58
N ALA A 137 13.68 -14.05 -10.77
CA ALA A 137 13.38 -12.70 -11.25
C ALA A 137 12.39 -11.98 -10.32
N MET A 138 11.35 -12.68 -9.87
CA MET A 138 10.36 -12.10 -8.94
C MET A 138 10.92 -11.89 -7.54
N GLU A 139 11.76 -12.79 -7.03
CA GLU A 139 12.45 -12.62 -5.73
C GLU A 139 13.46 -11.48 -5.75
N ILE A 140 14.12 -11.22 -6.88
CA ILE A 140 14.97 -10.02 -7.04
C ILE A 140 14.11 -8.76 -6.93
N THR A 141 12.95 -8.71 -7.60
CA THR A 141 12.01 -7.59 -7.43
C THR A 141 11.54 -7.46 -5.99
N GLN A 142 11.26 -8.58 -5.30
CA GLN A 142 10.84 -8.57 -3.90
C GLN A 142 11.95 -8.07 -2.97
N LEU A 143 13.20 -8.40 -3.25
CA LEU A 143 14.34 -7.87 -2.50
C LEU A 143 14.45 -6.35 -2.67
N ILE A 144 14.30 -5.85 -3.90
CA ILE A 144 14.28 -4.41 -4.18
C ILE A 144 13.10 -3.75 -3.45
N ASP A 145 11.92 -4.38 -3.43
CA ASP A 145 10.78 -3.89 -2.68
C ASP A 145 11.08 -3.74 -1.19
N ASN A 146 11.62 -4.80 -0.57
CA ASN A 146 11.94 -4.83 0.85
C ASN A 146 13.04 -3.83 1.25
N VAL A 147 14.02 -3.60 0.37
CA VAL A 147 15.20 -2.76 0.67
C VAL A 147 15.02 -1.30 0.23
N VAL A 148 14.24 -1.04 -0.82
CA VAL A 148 14.11 0.30 -1.42
C VAL A 148 12.72 0.87 -1.21
N PHE A 149 11.66 0.20 -1.69
CA PHE A 149 10.32 0.76 -1.69
C PHE A 149 9.70 0.79 -0.28
N GLN A 150 9.76 -0.32 0.46
CA GLN A 150 9.17 -0.41 1.79
C GLN A 150 9.78 0.59 2.79
N PRO A 151 11.11 0.81 2.85
CA PRO A 151 11.66 1.84 3.72
C PRO A 151 11.22 3.26 3.33
N GLN A 152 11.09 3.55 2.03
CA GLN A 152 10.58 4.85 1.60
C GLN A 152 9.11 5.06 1.99
N ILE A 153 8.29 4.02 1.96
CA ILE A 153 6.90 4.10 2.38
C ILE A 153 6.81 4.15 3.92
N PHE A 154 7.30 3.14 4.62
CA PHE A 154 7.04 2.98 6.06
C PHE A 154 7.90 3.88 6.95
N SER A 155 9.16 4.11 6.59
CA SER A 155 10.06 4.95 7.41
C SER A 155 9.88 6.44 7.12
N ARG A 156 9.71 6.86 5.86
CA ARG A 156 9.59 8.29 5.52
C ARG A 156 8.16 8.80 5.48
N SER A 157 7.19 7.96 5.13
CA SER A 157 5.78 8.38 4.99
C SER A 157 4.97 8.11 6.25
N VAL A 158 5.17 6.96 6.91
CA VAL A 158 4.41 6.56 8.10
C VAL A 158 5.23 6.72 9.40
N LYS A 159 6.56 6.89 9.28
CA LYS A 159 7.51 7.07 10.39
C LYS A 159 7.26 6.08 11.54
N SER A 160 7.13 4.81 11.17
CA SER A 160 6.86 3.71 12.11
C SER A 160 7.87 2.60 11.90
N HIS A 161 8.14 1.85 12.97
CA HIS A 161 9.01 0.69 12.87
C HIS A 161 8.31 -0.43 12.06
N PRO A 162 9.00 -1.17 11.18
CA PRO A 162 8.39 -2.25 10.40
C PRO A 162 7.64 -3.29 11.24
N LEU A 163 8.16 -3.61 12.44
CA LEU A 163 7.50 -4.52 13.40
C LEU A 163 6.12 -4.01 13.85
N GLU A 164 5.96 -2.70 14.08
CA GLU A 164 4.67 -2.13 14.48
C GLU A 164 3.66 -2.27 13.34
N ILE A 165 4.09 -1.93 12.12
CA ILE A 165 3.25 -2.06 10.92
C ILE A 165 2.82 -3.52 10.71
N PHE A 166 3.74 -4.47 10.87
CA PHE A 166 3.44 -5.90 10.80
C PHE A 166 2.37 -6.32 11.82
N ILE A 167 2.50 -5.91 13.09
CA ILE A 167 1.50 -6.23 14.14
C ILE A 167 0.13 -5.62 13.79
N VAL A 168 0.10 -4.36 13.35
CA VAL A 168 -1.14 -3.67 12.95
C VAL A 168 -1.82 -4.40 11.79
N ILE A 169 -1.05 -4.84 10.79
CA ILE A 169 -1.59 -5.60 9.65
C ILE A 169 -2.18 -6.93 10.10
N LEU A 170 -1.52 -7.66 11.01
CA LEU A 170 -2.06 -8.91 11.55
C LEU A 170 -3.38 -8.69 12.29
N LEU A 171 -3.47 -7.66 13.12
CA LEU A 171 -4.71 -7.29 13.81
C LEU A 171 -5.81 -6.87 12.82
N ALA A 172 -5.46 -6.10 11.79
CA ALA A 172 -6.42 -5.70 10.79
C ALA A 172 -6.89 -6.89 9.92
N ALA A 173 -6.00 -7.85 9.66
CA ALA A 173 -6.33 -9.09 8.97
C ALA A 173 -7.34 -9.93 9.75
N THR A 174 -7.22 -10.03 11.08
CA THR A 174 -8.18 -10.80 11.89
C THR A 174 -9.54 -10.12 12.00
N ILE A 175 -9.58 -8.79 12.01
CA ILE A 175 -10.83 -8.01 12.12
C ILE A 175 -11.56 -7.90 10.78
N GLY A 176 -10.85 -7.57 9.71
CA GLY A 176 -11.42 -7.18 8.41
C GLY A 176 -10.88 -7.95 7.21
N GLY A 177 -10.09 -9.01 7.42
CA GLY A 177 -9.48 -9.79 6.36
C GLY A 177 -8.60 -8.95 5.44
N VAL A 178 -8.70 -9.20 4.13
CA VAL A 178 -7.95 -8.47 3.10
C VAL A 178 -8.25 -6.98 3.11
N VAL A 179 -9.52 -6.59 3.31
CA VAL A 179 -9.92 -5.18 3.38
C VAL A 179 -9.29 -4.50 4.60
N GLY A 180 -9.25 -5.21 5.74
CA GLY A 180 -8.55 -4.74 6.93
C GLY A 180 -7.07 -4.47 6.67
N MET A 181 -6.37 -5.40 6.02
CA MET A 181 -4.95 -5.24 5.69
C MET A 181 -4.66 -4.03 4.79
N LEU A 182 -5.54 -3.73 3.83
CA LEU A 182 -5.42 -2.57 2.95
C LEU A 182 -5.54 -1.23 3.72
N ILE A 183 -6.45 -1.18 4.70
CA ILE A 183 -6.76 0.05 5.45
C ILE A 183 -5.86 0.19 6.70
N ALA A 184 -5.17 -0.88 7.10
CA ALA A 184 -4.34 -0.97 8.30
C ALA A 184 -3.39 0.23 8.49
N ILE A 185 -2.59 0.54 7.45
CA ILE A 185 -1.55 1.57 7.54
C ILE A 185 -2.13 2.99 7.59
N PRO A 186 -3.08 3.36 6.70
CA PRO A 186 -3.79 4.65 6.82
C PRO A 186 -4.48 4.83 8.17
N ALA A 187 -5.21 3.82 8.65
CA ALA A 187 -5.91 3.89 9.94
C ALA A 187 -4.93 4.05 11.10
N TYR A 188 -3.84 3.28 11.11
CA TYR A 188 -2.79 3.40 12.12
C TYR A 188 -2.14 4.78 12.12
N THR A 189 -1.89 5.35 10.95
CA THR A 189 -1.36 6.71 10.80
C THR A 189 -2.28 7.74 11.46
N VAL A 190 -3.59 7.66 11.17
CA VAL A 190 -4.60 8.53 11.76
C VAL A 190 -4.64 8.39 13.28
N ILE A 191 -4.68 7.16 13.78
CA ILE A 191 -4.72 6.88 15.22
C ILE A 191 -3.48 7.44 15.93
N ARG A 192 -2.28 7.24 15.38
CA ARG A 192 -1.05 7.76 16.00
C ARG A 192 -1.02 9.28 16.03
N VAL A 193 -1.46 9.95 14.97
CA VAL A 193 -1.48 11.42 14.93
C VAL A 193 -2.48 11.98 15.95
N ILE A 194 -3.68 11.40 16.02
CA ILE A 194 -4.66 11.80 17.05
C ILE A 194 -4.11 11.55 18.45
N ALA A 195 -3.48 10.39 18.68
CA ALA A 195 -2.84 10.09 19.96
C ALA A 195 -1.78 11.14 20.31
N LYS A 196 -0.92 11.51 19.35
CA LYS A 196 0.12 12.53 19.52
C LYS A 196 -0.47 13.89 19.90
N GLU A 197 -1.47 14.37 19.17
CA GLU A 197 -1.98 15.73 19.38
C GLU A 197 -2.81 15.86 20.66
N PHE A 198 -3.53 14.81 21.08
CA PHE A 198 -4.46 14.90 22.22
C PHE A 198 -3.95 14.27 23.52
N PHE A 199 -3.00 13.33 23.44
CA PHE A 199 -2.51 12.56 24.59
C PHE A 199 -0.98 12.66 24.76
N ASN A 200 -0.38 13.77 24.33
CA ASN A 200 1.07 14.01 24.38
C ASN A 200 1.72 13.92 25.77
N GLN A 201 0.94 13.96 26.86
CA GLN A 201 1.44 13.83 28.24
C GLN A 201 1.71 12.37 28.64
N ASN A 202 1.17 11.40 27.91
CA ASN A 202 1.35 9.98 28.22
C ASN A 202 2.69 9.47 27.66
N LYS A 203 3.55 8.92 28.54
CA LYS A 203 4.87 8.38 28.16
C LYS A 203 4.80 7.28 27.08
N LEU A 204 3.75 6.45 27.11
CA LEU A 204 3.53 5.44 26.09
C LEU A 204 3.25 6.08 24.73
N VAL A 205 2.35 7.08 24.70
CA VAL A 205 2.02 7.83 23.50
C VAL A 205 3.25 8.52 22.93
N GLN A 206 4.05 9.18 23.77
CA GLN A 206 5.30 9.82 23.34
C GLN A 206 6.24 8.82 22.65
N LYS A 207 6.39 7.61 23.20
CA LYS A 207 7.29 6.59 22.64
C LYS A 207 6.77 6.01 21.33
N ILE A 208 5.48 5.68 21.24
CA ILE A 208 4.91 5.11 20.00
C ILE A 208 4.67 6.17 18.92
N THR A 209 4.64 7.46 19.25
CA THR A 209 4.51 8.57 18.28
C THR A 209 5.84 9.25 17.99
N GLU A 210 6.94 8.71 18.55
CA GLU A 210 8.29 9.19 18.33
C GLU A 210 8.61 9.17 16.83
N GLY A 211 9.14 10.30 16.35
CA GLY A 211 9.46 10.51 14.94
C GLY A 211 8.38 11.22 14.11
N LEU A 212 7.10 11.19 14.51
CA LEU A 212 6.01 11.93 13.81
C LEU A 212 6.31 13.42 13.69
#